data_AF-A0A539E4J3-F1
#
_entry.id   AF-A0A539E4J3-F1
#
_cell.length_a   1.000
_cell.length_b   1.000
_cell.length_c   1.000
_cell.angle_alpha   90.00
_cell.angle_beta   90.00
_cell.angle_gamma   90.00
#
_symmetry.space_group_name_H-M   'P 1'
#
loop_
_entity.id
_entity.type
_entity.pdbx_description
1 polymer ?
#
loop_
_entity_poly.entity_id
_entity_poly.type
_entity_poly.pdbx_seq_one_letter_code
_entity_poly.pdbx_strand_id
1 'polypeptide(L)'
;SGFNLYGGHLITRYDNGAGSLTNANMSSAKGAYVDSDILYAVSGADLSVSGAMTTLYVPNGQSFIPGGHVTTPQLDVTAGSTYNAGSFIHTLTASGMPFIVNGTFMAGSSTVRYIGSGAATQITTLTYYNLQLSPSSATTYSLTGSLSSSNALGGSFTLDNNATLDTTASNYALTAVNITLNGGSTYLAGASTLTASGNFNNSGTFTAGTSTVLLNGAANQTLTTGGAAFYNLTFNNSGASGSDNLIVSGALDINGALTITDGDLDIATNNPTVNTAGNVTISFNGTVDVTSRTAIWTFDGATTFNNVSFGGVMQSIQDVVVSGTLAIPGLGIQVKSMNVTAPGTLNLGNGAYKLVIYGTGTPFVMNGTLLLPRVSIVEYTGTGSATNIANVPYNILWLTPSAPTTYSLLGHQTGGSALTGSLTIGSNATLDATGSNFNLTTTGIANNGTYLAQASTITNSGGWSNSGTFTAGTSTVVLNGTNQTLTGSTTFYNLTKTESTNNATDSILTFDNTATQTINGTLTLDGLDGDDRINLVSNSPGNQWSLVLGASATKAIDFVDVRD
;
A
#
# COMPACT_ATOMS: atom_id res chain seq x y z
N SER A 1 -41.62 -49.56 19.70
CA SER A 1 -41.97 -49.66 18.26
C SER A 1 -40.88 -48.93 17.48
N GLY A 2 -39.98 -49.63 16.80
CA GLY A 2 -38.70 -49.00 16.43
C GLY A 2 -37.96 -49.66 15.29
N PHE A 3 -38.63 -49.92 14.18
CA PHE A 3 -37.94 -50.32 12.94
C PHE A 3 -38.52 -49.50 11.79
N ASN A 4 -37.81 -48.44 11.41
CA ASN A 4 -38.17 -47.59 10.29
C ASN A 4 -37.32 -48.03 9.09
N LEU A 5 -37.97 -48.48 8.01
CA LEU A 5 -37.33 -48.79 6.75
C LEU A 5 -37.41 -47.56 5.84
N TYR A 6 -36.26 -47.06 5.40
CA TYR A 6 -36.17 -45.97 4.44
C TYR A 6 -35.52 -46.48 3.16
N GLY A 7 -36.21 -46.33 2.04
CA GLY A 7 -35.60 -46.64 0.73
C GLY A 7 -34.39 -45.75 0.48
N GLY A 8 -33.30 -46.33 -0.05
CA GLY A 8 -32.09 -45.57 -0.37
C GLY A 8 -31.31 -45.05 0.83
N HIS A 9 -31.49 -45.62 2.03
CA HIS A 9 -30.73 -45.20 3.22
C HIS A 9 -29.90 -46.36 3.77
N LEU A 10 -28.65 -46.06 4.15
CA LEU A 10 -27.83 -46.91 5.01
C LEU A 10 -27.88 -46.33 6.43
N ILE A 11 -28.66 -46.97 7.30
CA ILE A 11 -28.93 -46.47 8.66
C ILE A 11 -27.80 -46.90 9.61
N THR A 12 -27.10 -45.94 10.20
CA THR A 12 -26.07 -46.20 11.22
C THR A 12 -26.70 -46.29 12.61
N ARG A 13 -27.21 -47.46 13.00
CA ARG A 13 -27.82 -47.69 14.31
C ARG A 13 -27.00 -48.66 15.16
N TYR A 14 -26.79 -48.32 16.43
CA TYR A 14 -26.20 -49.17 17.44
C TYR A 14 -27.26 -49.53 18.50
N ASP A 15 -27.67 -50.80 18.53
CA ASP A 15 -28.74 -51.28 19.43
C ASP A 15 -28.21 -52.01 20.68
N ASN A 16 -26.90 -52.18 20.82
CA ASN A 16 -26.28 -52.96 21.90
C ASN A 16 -26.02 -52.15 23.18
N GLY A 17 -26.90 -51.19 23.50
CA GLY A 17 -26.80 -50.31 24.68
C GLY A 17 -26.21 -48.92 24.37
N ALA A 18 -25.69 -48.24 25.40
CA ALA A 18 -25.06 -46.93 25.24
C ALA A 18 -23.71 -47.09 24.52
N GLY A 19 -23.66 -46.70 23.24
CA GLY A 19 -22.47 -46.85 22.42
C GLY A 19 -22.56 -46.03 21.14
N SER A 20 -21.58 -46.21 20.27
CA SER A 20 -21.54 -45.59 18.95
C SER A 20 -21.22 -46.65 17.91
N LEU A 21 -21.84 -46.54 16.73
CA LEU A 21 -21.51 -47.41 15.62
C LEU A 21 -20.18 -46.96 15.01
N THR A 22 -19.34 -47.93 14.62
CA THR A 22 -18.06 -47.71 13.93
C THR A 22 -17.98 -48.52 12.65
N ASN A 23 -17.05 -48.18 11.76
CA ASN A 23 -16.77 -48.95 10.54
C ASN A 23 -16.40 -50.41 10.86
N ALA A 24 -15.68 -50.65 11.96
CA ALA A 24 -15.34 -51.99 12.42
C ALA A 24 -16.60 -52.80 12.78
N ASN A 25 -17.57 -52.17 13.46
CA ASN A 25 -18.85 -52.83 13.74
C ASN A 25 -19.59 -53.17 12.44
N MET A 26 -19.61 -52.26 11.47
CA MET A 26 -20.24 -52.49 10.16
C MET A 26 -19.53 -53.61 9.36
N SER A 27 -18.21 -53.70 9.45
CA SER A 27 -17.43 -54.78 8.83
C SER A 27 -17.74 -56.13 9.47
N SER A 28 -17.75 -56.20 10.81
CA SER A 28 -18.12 -57.43 11.53
C SER A 28 -19.55 -57.86 11.25
N ALA A 29 -20.48 -56.90 11.13
CA ALA A 29 -21.88 -57.17 10.81
C ALA A 29 -22.07 -57.71 9.38
N LYS A 30 -21.31 -57.20 8.40
CA LYS A 30 -21.33 -57.71 7.01
C LYS A 30 -20.65 -59.08 6.88
N GLY A 31 -19.58 -59.34 7.62
CA GLY A 31 -18.85 -60.59 7.54
C GLY A 31 -18.44 -60.96 6.11
N ALA A 32 -18.70 -62.20 5.69
CA ALA A 32 -18.42 -62.72 4.36
C ALA A 32 -19.59 -62.57 3.36
N TYR A 33 -20.67 -61.86 3.73
CA TYR A 33 -21.83 -61.72 2.84
C TYR A 33 -21.51 -60.85 1.63
N VAL A 34 -21.84 -61.37 0.45
CA VAL A 34 -21.76 -60.67 -0.83
C VAL A 34 -23.16 -60.62 -1.40
N ASP A 35 -23.80 -59.46 -1.30
CA ASP A 35 -25.15 -59.18 -1.80
C ASP A 35 -25.15 -57.78 -2.39
N SER A 36 -25.72 -57.61 -3.58
CA SER A 36 -25.80 -56.33 -4.29
C SER A 36 -26.69 -55.30 -3.56
N ASP A 37 -27.62 -55.77 -2.73
CA ASP A 37 -28.51 -54.93 -1.93
C ASP A 37 -27.82 -54.40 -0.66
N ILE A 38 -26.66 -54.95 -0.29
CA ILE A 38 -25.81 -54.38 0.76
C ILE A 38 -25.00 -53.23 0.14
N LEU A 39 -25.55 -52.03 0.27
CA LEU A 39 -25.03 -50.80 -0.33
C LEU A 39 -23.81 -50.21 0.40
N TYR A 40 -22.98 -51.04 1.05
CA TYR A 40 -21.71 -50.61 1.61
C TYR A 40 -20.63 -51.68 1.60
N ALA A 41 -19.39 -51.22 1.64
CA ALA A 41 -18.21 -52.04 1.85
C ALA A 41 -17.30 -51.40 2.89
N VAL A 42 -16.60 -52.23 3.66
CA VAL A 42 -15.52 -51.79 4.55
C VAL A 42 -14.23 -52.45 4.07
N SER A 43 -13.22 -51.63 3.75
CA SER A 43 -11.89 -52.09 3.35
C SER A 43 -10.88 -51.56 4.34
N GLY A 44 -10.22 -52.45 5.09
CA GLY A 44 -9.45 -52.03 6.25
C GLY A 44 -10.37 -51.32 7.26
N ALA A 45 -10.14 -50.03 7.48
CA ALA A 45 -10.99 -49.18 8.32
C ALA A 45 -11.94 -48.28 7.52
N ASP A 46 -11.84 -48.23 6.20
CA ASP A 46 -12.55 -47.26 5.36
C ASP A 46 -13.92 -47.76 4.94
N LEU A 47 -14.94 -46.92 5.07
CA LEU A 47 -16.32 -47.19 4.65
C LEU A 47 -16.58 -46.56 3.28
N SER A 48 -17.12 -47.35 2.36
CA SER A 48 -17.67 -46.89 1.09
C SER A 48 -19.15 -47.26 0.99
N VAL A 49 -20.00 -46.29 0.72
CA VAL A 49 -21.44 -46.47 0.50
C VAL A 49 -21.72 -46.37 -1.00
N SER A 50 -22.38 -47.38 -1.57
CA SER A 50 -22.68 -47.49 -2.99
C SER A 50 -24.14 -47.12 -3.31
N GLY A 51 -24.42 -46.88 -4.59
CA GLY A 51 -25.74 -46.45 -5.10
C GLY A 51 -25.85 -44.93 -5.22
N ALA A 52 -26.28 -44.41 -6.37
CA ALA A 52 -26.18 -42.99 -6.71
C ALA A 52 -26.99 -42.02 -5.81
N MET A 53 -27.97 -42.54 -5.08
CA MET A 53 -28.87 -41.78 -4.20
C MET A 53 -28.93 -42.38 -2.79
N THR A 54 -27.87 -43.09 -2.39
CA THR A 54 -27.83 -43.71 -1.06
C THR A 54 -27.39 -42.70 -0.01
N THR A 55 -28.21 -42.49 1.00
CA THR A 55 -27.92 -41.62 2.15
C THR A 55 -27.35 -42.45 3.29
N LEU A 56 -26.12 -42.15 3.72
CA LEU A 56 -25.63 -42.56 5.03
C LEU A 56 -26.40 -41.77 6.10
N TYR A 57 -27.21 -42.46 6.89
CA TYR A 57 -28.21 -41.83 7.75
C TYR A 57 -27.93 -42.11 9.22
N VAL A 58 -27.69 -41.05 10.00
CA VAL A 58 -27.49 -41.11 11.45
C VAL A 58 -28.81 -40.74 12.16
N PRO A 59 -29.59 -41.75 12.61
CA PRO A 59 -30.91 -41.52 13.20
C PRO A 59 -30.84 -40.88 14.59
N ASN A 60 -31.94 -40.28 15.02
CA ASN A 60 -32.10 -39.66 16.34
C ASN A 60 -31.63 -40.59 17.47
N GLY A 61 -30.89 -40.02 18.43
CA GLY A 61 -30.38 -40.74 19.59
C GLY A 61 -29.19 -41.66 19.32
N GLN A 62 -28.70 -41.71 18.07
CA GLN A 62 -27.53 -42.51 17.71
C GLN A 62 -26.28 -41.66 17.48
N SER A 63 -25.14 -42.30 17.66
CA SER A 63 -23.83 -41.72 17.39
C SER A 63 -23.06 -42.60 16.41
N PHE A 64 -22.50 -42.00 15.37
CA PHE A 64 -21.61 -42.68 14.43
C PHE A 64 -20.20 -42.07 14.53
N ILE A 65 -19.23 -42.94 14.79
CA ILE A 65 -17.82 -42.60 14.98
C ILE A 65 -17.00 -43.51 14.03
N PRO A 66 -16.86 -43.14 12.76
CA PRO A 66 -16.05 -43.90 11.81
C PRO A 66 -14.60 -44.03 12.29
N GLY A 67 -14.02 -45.21 12.09
CA GLY A 67 -12.62 -45.52 12.43
C GLY A 67 -11.64 -45.34 11.27
N GLY A 68 -12.12 -44.82 10.13
CA GLY A 68 -11.37 -44.60 8.89
C GLY A 68 -12.10 -43.62 7.98
N HIS A 69 -11.67 -43.52 6.73
CA HIS A 69 -12.30 -42.66 5.73
C HIS A 69 -13.74 -43.10 5.45
N VAL A 70 -14.58 -42.15 5.07
CA VAL A 70 -15.97 -42.43 4.66
C VAL A 70 -16.18 -41.85 3.28
N THR A 71 -16.66 -42.65 2.34
CA THR A 71 -17.13 -42.20 1.03
C THR A 71 -18.61 -42.53 0.91
N THR A 72 -19.45 -41.54 0.68
CA THR A 72 -20.89 -41.72 0.56
C THR A 72 -21.50 -40.70 -0.40
N PRO A 73 -22.57 -41.03 -1.13
CA PRO A 73 -23.28 -40.05 -1.94
C PRO A 73 -23.81 -38.88 -1.11
N GLN A 74 -24.54 -39.19 -0.03
CA GLN A 74 -25.14 -38.21 0.86
C GLN A 74 -24.97 -38.64 2.33
N LEU A 75 -24.80 -37.68 3.22
CA LEU A 75 -24.79 -37.87 4.68
C LEU A 75 -25.90 -37.04 5.30
N ASP A 76 -26.76 -37.69 6.11
CA ASP A 76 -27.80 -37.03 6.89
C ASP A 76 -27.62 -37.32 8.39
N VAL A 77 -27.37 -36.26 9.16
CA VAL A 77 -27.22 -36.28 10.62
C VAL A 77 -28.46 -35.64 11.23
N THR A 78 -29.40 -36.48 11.68
CA THR A 78 -30.70 -36.00 12.18
C THR A 78 -30.64 -35.33 13.56
N ALA A 79 -31.68 -34.58 13.90
CA ALA A 79 -31.79 -33.92 15.20
C ALA A 79 -31.58 -34.92 16.35
N GLY A 80 -30.76 -34.55 17.33
CA GLY A 80 -30.42 -35.41 18.48
C GLY A 80 -29.48 -36.58 18.18
N SER A 81 -28.89 -36.66 16.99
CA SER A 81 -27.83 -37.62 16.65
C SER A 81 -26.46 -36.94 16.57
N THR A 82 -25.39 -37.74 16.59
CA THR A 82 -24.01 -37.22 16.51
C THR A 82 -23.20 -37.95 15.43
N TYR A 83 -22.53 -37.19 14.57
CA TYR A 83 -21.50 -37.70 13.67
C TYR A 83 -20.14 -37.15 14.09
N ASN A 84 -19.22 -38.02 14.51
CA ASN A 84 -17.86 -37.62 14.86
C ASN A 84 -16.88 -38.00 13.75
N ALA A 85 -16.42 -37.00 13.02
CA ALA A 85 -15.57 -37.16 11.85
C ALA A 85 -14.11 -37.54 12.18
N GLY A 86 -13.67 -37.39 13.43
CA GLY A 86 -12.29 -37.68 13.83
C GLY A 86 -11.26 -36.91 13.01
N SER A 87 -10.25 -37.59 12.48
CA SER A 87 -9.17 -37.01 11.66
C SER A 87 -9.18 -37.50 10.21
N PHE A 88 -10.30 -38.07 9.75
CA PHE A 88 -10.38 -38.78 8.47
C PHE A 88 -10.93 -37.89 7.34
N ILE A 89 -10.85 -38.38 6.11
CA ILE A 89 -11.51 -37.78 4.95
C ILE A 89 -12.93 -38.34 4.84
N HIS A 90 -13.91 -37.44 4.71
CA HIS A 90 -15.33 -37.73 4.50
C HIS A 90 -15.74 -37.19 3.14
N THR A 91 -15.87 -38.08 2.16
CA THR A 91 -16.12 -37.76 0.76
C THR A 91 -17.61 -37.89 0.43
N LEU A 92 -18.19 -36.80 -0.04
CA LEU A 92 -19.59 -36.66 -0.45
C LEU A 92 -19.67 -36.61 -1.98
N THR A 93 -20.27 -37.62 -2.59
CA THR A 93 -20.20 -37.80 -4.06
C THR A 93 -21.40 -37.27 -4.83
N ALA A 94 -22.56 -37.08 -4.19
CA ALA A 94 -23.75 -36.56 -4.86
C ALA A 94 -23.68 -35.05 -5.10
N SER A 95 -24.44 -34.58 -6.09
CA SER A 95 -24.71 -33.16 -6.32
C SER A 95 -25.94 -32.70 -5.51
N GLY A 96 -26.33 -31.42 -5.58
CA GLY A 96 -27.48 -30.91 -4.83
C GLY A 96 -27.12 -30.57 -3.39
N MET A 97 -27.70 -31.24 -2.38
CA MET A 97 -27.36 -31.01 -0.96
C MET A 97 -26.88 -32.33 -0.32
N PRO A 98 -25.61 -32.70 -0.52
CA PRO A 98 -25.11 -34.01 -0.12
C PRO A 98 -24.76 -34.09 1.37
N PHE A 99 -24.79 -32.98 2.11
CA PHE A 99 -24.62 -33.00 3.56
C PHE A 99 -25.80 -32.33 4.25
N ILE A 100 -26.59 -33.08 5.00
CA ILE A 100 -27.72 -32.56 5.77
C ILE A 100 -27.37 -32.76 7.25
N VAL A 101 -27.40 -31.68 8.03
CA VAL A 101 -27.09 -31.74 9.46
C VAL A 101 -28.12 -30.95 10.25
N ASN A 102 -28.98 -31.70 10.94
CA ASN A 102 -29.93 -31.21 11.94
C ASN A 102 -29.52 -31.62 13.36
N GLY A 103 -28.54 -32.53 13.51
CA GLY A 103 -27.92 -32.95 14.76
C GLY A 103 -26.56 -32.31 15.01
N THR A 104 -25.67 -33.06 15.67
CA THR A 104 -24.32 -32.59 16.01
C THR A 104 -23.28 -33.17 15.04
N PHE A 105 -22.59 -32.31 14.30
CA PHE A 105 -21.39 -32.68 13.56
C PHE A 105 -20.15 -32.27 14.35
N MET A 106 -19.32 -33.24 14.73
CA MET A 106 -18.03 -32.99 15.37
C MET A 106 -16.92 -33.16 14.33
N ALA A 107 -16.39 -32.05 13.82
CA ALA A 107 -15.41 -32.08 12.73
C ALA A 107 -14.07 -32.70 13.10
N GLY A 108 -13.64 -32.65 14.37
CA GLY A 108 -12.29 -33.05 14.77
C GLY A 108 -11.23 -32.32 13.93
N SER A 109 -10.23 -33.04 13.42
CA SER A 109 -9.25 -32.55 12.44
C SER A 109 -9.51 -33.07 11.01
N SER A 110 -10.75 -33.49 10.73
CA SER A 110 -11.14 -34.14 9.49
C SER A 110 -11.05 -33.25 8.25
N THR A 111 -11.17 -33.89 7.08
CA THR A 111 -11.45 -33.20 5.82
C THR A 111 -12.81 -33.62 5.32
N VAL A 112 -13.72 -32.67 5.10
CA VAL A 112 -14.95 -32.93 4.34
C VAL A 112 -14.70 -32.57 2.89
N ARG A 113 -14.85 -33.55 2.00
CA ARG A 113 -14.60 -33.40 0.56
C ARG A 113 -15.91 -33.52 -0.19
N TYR A 114 -16.28 -32.48 -0.93
CA TYR A 114 -17.38 -32.54 -1.89
C TYR A 114 -16.83 -32.84 -3.27
N ILE A 115 -17.38 -33.87 -3.93
CA ILE A 115 -17.03 -34.22 -5.30
C ILE A 115 -18.02 -33.58 -6.27
N GLY A 116 -19.32 -33.80 -6.14
CA GLY A 116 -20.25 -33.36 -7.18
C GLY A 116 -19.96 -33.97 -8.58
N SER A 117 -20.96 -33.92 -9.45
CA SER A 117 -20.93 -34.66 -10.71
C SER A 117 -21.50 -33.84 -11.88
N GLY A 118 -21.16 -32.54 -11.91
CA GLY A 118 -21.54 -31.62 -12.98
C GLY A 118 -22.80 -30.80 -12.69
N ALA A 119 -23.64 -31.23 -11.74
CA ALA A 119 -24.79 -30.45 -11.28
C ALA A 119 -24.40 -29.57 -10.09
N ALA A 120 -25.10 -28.43 -9.93
CA ALA A 120 -24.85 -27.48 -8.86
C ALA A 120 -24.93 -28.17 -7.48
N THR A 121 -23.97 -27.85 -6.60
CA THR A 121 -23.82 -28.48 -5.29
C THR A 121 -23.76 -27.42 -4.19
N GLN A 122 -24.58 -27.57 -3.17
CA GLN A 122 -24.68 -26.67 -2.04
C GLN A 122 -23.81 -27.19 -0.89
N ILE A 123 -23.05 -26.28 -0.29
CA ILE A 123 -22.23 -26.54 0.89
C ILE A 123 -23.00 -26.06 2.12
N THR A 124 -23.27 -27.00 3.02
CA THR A 124 -24.00 -26.74 4.25
C THR A 124 -23.15 -25.90 5.22
N THR A 125 -23.74 -24.88 5.82
CA THR A 125 -23.04 -24.03 6.79
C THR A 125 -22.79 -24.78 8.09
N LEU A 126 -21.55 -25.18 8.31
CA LEU A 126 -21.09 -25.92 9.49
C LEU A 126 -19.66 -25.49 9.85
N THR A 127 -19.23 -25.79 11.06
CA THR A 127 -17.82 -25.69 11.46
C THR A 127 -17.05 -26.88 10.89
N TYR A 128 -16.44 -26.71 9.71
CA TYR A 128 -15.50 -27.69 9.15
C TYR A 128 -14.12 -27.53 9.79
N TYR A 129 -13.30 -28.59 9.77
CA TYR A 129 -11.85 -28.42 10.01
C TYR A 129 -11.16 -28.12 8.69
N ASN A 130 -11.02 -29.10 7.79
CA ASN A 130 -10.69 -28.85 6.39
C ASN A 130 -11.92 -29.04 5.49
N LEU A 131 -12.07 -28.18 4.48
CA LEU A 131 -13.09 -28.30 3.43
C LEU A 131 -12.41 -28.36 2.06
N GLN A 132 -12.74 -29.37 1.27
CA GLN A 132 -12.20 -29.54 -0.08
C GLN A 132 -13.31 -29.71 -1.10
N LEU A 133 -13.23 -28.96 -2.20
CA LEU A 133 -14.14 -29.06 -3.33
C LEU A 133 -13.34 -29.64 -4.51
N SER A 134 -13.59 -30.91 -4.83
CA SER A 134 -12.74 -31.72 -5.72
C SER A 134 -13.54 -32.52 -6.72
N PRO A 135 -14.16 -31.86 -7.71
CA PRO A 135 -15.10 -32.50 -8.59
C PRO A 135 -14.46 -33.33 -9.68
N SER A 136 -15.18 -34.38 -10.06
CA SER A 136 -14.82 -35.26 -11.18
C SER A 136 -15.06 -34.61 -12.56
N SER A 137 -15.87 -33.54 -12.61
CA SER A 137 -16.22 -32.76 -13.80
C SER A 137 -16.57 -31.33 -13.41
N ALA A 138 -16.63 -30.39 -14.37
CA ALA A 138 -16.94 -28.99 -14.08
C ALA A 138 -18.20 -28.84 -13.22
N THR A 139 -18.05 -28.35 -11.99
CA THR A 139 -19.12 -28.29 -10.99
C THR A 139 -19.12 -26.94 -10.27
N THR A 140 -20.28 -26.31 -10.21
CA THR A 140 -20.50 -25.08 -9.43
C THR A 140 -20.96 -25.41 -8.02
N TYR A 141 -20.31 -24.79 -7.05
CA TYR A 141 -20.59 -24.87 -5.64
C TYR A 141 -21.10 -23.53 -5.12
N SER A 142 -22.10 -23.58 -4.24
CA SER A 142 -22.60 -22.40 -3.52
C SER A 142 -22.63 -22.68 -2.03
N LEU A 143 -22.30 -21.68 -1.21
CA LEU A 143 -22.50 -21.78 0.24
C LEU A 143 -23.97 -21.52 0.57
N THR A 144 -24.50 -22.24 1.57
CA THR A 144 -25.84 -21.98 2.12
C THR A 144 -25.85 -20.86 3.17
N GLY A 145 -24.67 -20.39 3.59
CA GLY A 145 -24.43 -19.39 4.62
C GLY A 145 -22.92 -19.20 4.87
N SER A 146 -22.55 -18.16 5.62
CA SER A 146 -21.13 -17.84 5.88
C SER A 146 -20.40 -18.92 6.67
N LEU A 147 -19.23 -19.30 6.17
CA LEU A 147 -18.25 -20.16 6.84
C LEU A 147 -17.23 -19.29 7.60
N SER A 148 -17.74 -18.44 8.48
CA SER A 148 -16.99 -17.48 9.29
C SER A 148 -17.53 -17.43 10.72
N SER A 149 -16.87 -16.70 11.62
CA SER A 149 -17.25 -16.63 13.04
C SER A 149 -17.32 -18.01 13.70
N SER A 150 -18.47 -18.43 14.25
CA SER A 150 -18.67 -19.77 14.83
C SER A 150 -18.50 -20.91 13.82
N ASN A 151 -18.63 -20.62 12.52
CA ASN A 151 -18.50 -21.57 11.43
C ASN A 151 -17.16 -21.44 10.69
N ALA A 152 -16.21 -20.66 11.22
CA ALA A 152 -14.87 -20.55 10.66
C ALA A 152 -14.19 -21.92 10.65
N LEU A 153 -13.41 -22.18 9.60
CA LEU A 153 -12.68 -23.43 9.46
C LEU A 153 -11.50 -23.45 10.44
N GLY A 154 -11.32 -24.58 11.13
CA GLY A 154 -10.14 -24.81 11.98
C GLY A 154 -8.86 -25.12 11.18
N GLY A 155 -9.00 -25.45 9.91
CA GLY A 155 -7.93 -25.84 8.98
C GLY A 155 -8.09 -25.15 7.63
N SER A 156 -7.82 -25.86 6.53
CA SER A 156 -7.71 -25.27 5.18
C SER A 156 -8.99 -25.40 4.36
N PHE A 157 -9.26 -24.40 3.53
CA PHE A 157 -10.18 -24.49 2.41
C PHE A 157 -9.39 -24.73 1.11
N THR A 158 -9.80 -25.73 0.33
CA THR A 158 -9.16 -26.07 -0.94
C THR A 158 -10.19 -26.20 -2.07
N LEU A 159 -9.93 -25.50 -3.18
CA LEU A 159 -10.68 -25.59 -4.41
C LEU A 159 -9.79 -26.26 -5.48
N ASP A 160 -10.19 -27.43 -5.98
CA ASP A 160 -9.42 -28.18 -6.98
C ASP A 160 -9.87 -27.92 -8.42
N ASN A 161 -9.12 -28.49 -9.37
CA ASN A 161 -9.43 -28.47 -10.79
C ASN A 161 -10.91 -28.79 -11.06
N ASN A 162 -11.53 -28.07 -12.00
CA ASN A 162 -12.96 -28.15 -12.35
C ASN A 162 -13.95 -27.65 -11.29
N ALA A 163 -13.51 -27.25 -10.09
CA ALA A 163 -14.40 -26.67 -9.10
C ALA A 163 -14.59 -25.17 -9.35
N THR A 164 -15.85 -24.74 -9.35
CA THR A 164 -16.21 -23.32 -9.27
C THR A 164 -16.89 -23.05 -7.93
N LEU A 165 -16.34 -22.20 -7.06
CA LEU A 165 -17.09 -21.65 -5.92
C LEU A 165 -17.70 -20.31 -6.33
N ASP A 166 -19.00 -20.17 -6.19
CA ASP A 166 -19.73 -18.94 -6.50
C ASP A 166 -20.46 -18.41 -5.26
N THR A 167 -20.01 -17.24 -4.78
CA THR A 167 -20.65 -16.51 -3.67
C THR A 167 -21.32 -15.22 -4.12
N THR A 168 -21.38 -14.93 -5.42
CA THR A 168 -21.81 -13.64 -5.97
C THR A 168 -23.24 -13.24 -5.62
N ALA A 169 -24.14 -14.21 -5.42
CA ALA A 169 -25.55 -13.94 -5.09
C ALA A 169 -25.76 -13.52 -3.62
N SER A 170 -24.95 -14.02 -2.70
CA SER A 170 -25.19 -13.87 -1.25
C SER A 170 -24.03 -13.22 -0.49
N ASN A 171 -22.85 -13.12 -1.10
CA ASN A 171 -21.63 -12.54 -0.52
C ASN A 171 -21.22 -13.20 0.81
N TYR A 172 -21.47 -14.51 0.94
CA TYR A 172 -21.13 -15.26 2.14
C TYR A 172 -19.62 -15.23 2.41
N ALA A 173 -19.26 -15.00 3.67
CA ALA A 173 -17.87 -14.93 4.09
C ALA A 173 -17.26 -16.33 4.25
N LEU A 174 -15.93 -16.42 4.09
CA LEU A 174 -15.14 -17.64 4.27
C LEU A 174 -13.92 -17.31 5.14
N THR A 175 -13.78 -17.99 6.27
CA THR A 175 -12.62 -17.89 7.15
C THR A 175 -11.97 -19.25 7.28
N ALA A 176 -10.67 -19.34 7.00
CA ALA A 176 -9.88 -20.56 7.10
C ALA A 176 -8.44 -20.26 7.56
N VAL A 177 -7.67 -21.30 7.89
CA VAL A 177 -6.22 -21.16 8.09
C VAL A 177 -5.56 -20.87 6.74
N ASN A 178 -5.69 -21.78 5.77
CA ASN A 178 -5.23 -21.53 4.40
C ASN A 178 -6.41 -21.52 3.45
N ILE A 179 -6.33 -20.65 2.43
CA ILE A 179 -7.22 -20.67 1.28
C ILE A 179 -6.36 -21.03 0.07
N THR A 180 -6.67 -22.16 -0.57
CA THR A 180 -5.91 -22.67 -1.72
C THR A 180 -6.82 -22.86 -2.92
N LEU A 181 -6.52 -22.16 -4.02
CA LEU A 181 -7.17 -22.31 -5.32
C LEU A 181 -6.18 -23.00 -6.26
N ASN A 182 -6.37 -24.29 -6.51
CA ASN A 182 -5.49 -25.06 -7.38
C ASN A 182 -5.75 -24.75 -8.85
N GLY A 183 -4.79 -25.12 -9.72
CA GLY A 183 -4.90 -24.93 -11.17
C GLY A 183 -6.19 -25.50 -11.74
N GLY A 184 -6.86 -24.74 -12.60
CA GLY A 184 -8.13 -25.10 -13.24
C GLY A 184 -9.37 -24.97 -12.33
N SER A 185 -9.22 -24.41 -11.13
CA SER A 185 -10.33 -23.99 -10.28
C SER A 185 -10.77 -22.54 -10.54
N THR A 186 -11.98 -22.17 -10.13
CA THR A 186 -12.51 -20.80 -10.23
C THR A 186 -13.23 -20.37 -8.95
N TYR A 187 -12.88 -19.22 -8.36
CA TYR A 187 -13.66 -18.60 -7.28
C TYR A 187 -14.23 -17.26 -7.75
N LEU A 188 -15.56 -17.17 -7.85
CA LEU A 188 -16.32 -15.94 -8.05
C LEU A 188 -16.72 -15.34 -6.69
N ALA A 189 -15.95 -14.37 -6.19
CA ALA A 189 -16.05 -13.91 -4.81
C ALA A 189 -17.16 -12.88 -4.54
N GLY A 190 -17.70 -12.22 -5.58
CA GLY A 190 -18.72 -11.18 -5.40
C GLY A 190 -18.25 -10.06 -4.47
N ALA A 191 -18.99 -9.77 -3.41
CA ALA A 191 -18.61 -8.86 -2.33
C ALA A 191 -18.28 -9.60 -1.00
N SER A 192 -17.93 -10.88 -1.07
CA SER A 192 -17.57 -11.69 0.11
C SER A 192 -16.33 -11.17 0.82
N THR A 193 -16.21 -11.50 2.12
CA THR A 193 -14.95 -11.39 2.86
C THR A 193 -14.29 -12.76 2.97
N LEU A 194 -13.05 -12.86 2.52
CA LEU A 194 -12.20 -14.05 2.60
C LEU A 194 -11.11 -13.79 3.63
N THR A 195 -11.05 -14.57 4.70
CA THR A 195 -10.07 -14.41 5.78
C THR A 195 -9.17 -15.63 5.85
N ALA A 196 -7.85 -15.41 5.79
CA ALA A 196 -6.86 -16.45 6.01
C ALA A 196 -5.90 -16.04 7.14
N SER A 197 -5.77 -16.90 8.16
CA SER A 197 -4.77 -16.72 9.24
C SER A 197 -3.40 -17.34 8.88
N GLY A 198 -3.33 -18.08 7.79
CA GLY A 198 -2.16 -18.64 7.13
C GLY A 198 -2.05 -18.11 5.70
N ASN A 199 -1.91 -18.95 4.69
CA ASN A 199 -1.62 -18.48 3.34
C ASN A 199 -2.86 -18.35 2.45
N PHE A 200 -2.82 -17.41 1.50
CA PHE A 200 -3.73 -17.36 0.36
C PHE A 200 -2.94 -17.77 -0.89
N ASN A 201 -3.24 -18.96 -1.41
CA ASN A 201 -2.51 -19.57 -2.51
C ASN A 201 -3.40 -19.64 -3.76
N ASN A 202 -3.24 -18.70 -4.69
CA ASN A 202 -3.95 -18.74 -5.97
C ASN A 202 -3.06 -19.26 -7.10
N SER A 203 -3.40 -20.44 -7.61
CA SER A 203 -2.91 -21.02 -8.85
C SER A 203 -4.05 -21.25 -9.87
N GLY A 204 -5.28 -20.88 -9.52
CA GLY A 204 -6.49 -20.98 -10.34
C GLY A 204 -6.97 -19.62 -10.84
N THR A 205 -8.27 -19.48 -11.06
CA THR A 205 -8.92 -18.21 -11.44
C THR A 205 -9.62 -17.60 -10.23
N PHE A 206 -9.19 -16.41 -9.81
CA PHE A 206 -9.86 -15.63 -8.76
C PHE A 206 -10.53 -14.41 -9.39
N THR A 207 -11.87 -14.35 -9.32
CA THR A 207 -12.65 -13.19 -9.77
C THR A 207 -13.12 -12.41 -8.54
N ALA A 208 -12.41 -11.33 -8.23
CA ALA A 208 -12.59 -10.62 -6.97
C ALA A 208 -13.96 -9.95 -6.81
N GLY A 209 -14.60 -9.47 -7.88
CA GLY A 209 -15.78 -8.60 -7.73
C GLY A 209 -15.44 -7.35 -6.90
N THR A 210 -16.18 -7.12 -5.82
CA THR A 210 -15.87 -6.09 -4.81
C THR A 210 -15.47 -6.69 -3.45
N SER A 211 -14.97 -7.93 -3.45
CA SER A 211 -14.61 -8.69 -2.25
C SER A 211 -13.45 -8.07 -1.46
N THR A 212 -13.30 -8.57 -0.22
CA THR A 212 -12.16 -8.25 0.64
C THR A 212 -11.40 -9.53 0.96
N VAL A 213 -10.09 -9.54 0.68
CA VAL A 213 -9.17 -10.55 1.21
C VAL A 213 -8.51 -9.97 2.46
N LEU A 214 -8.62 -10.69 3.58
CA LEU A 214 -8.05 -10.34 4.87
C LEU A 214 -7.01 -11.39 5.28
N LEU A 215 -5.76 -10.97 5.43
CA LEU A 215 -4.67 -11.79 5.94
C LEU A 215 -4.33 -11.34 7.36
N ASN A 216 -4.68 -12.17 8.35
CA ASN A 216 -4.69 -11.80 9.77
C ASN A 216 -3.99 -12.83 10.67
N GLY A 217 -2.93 -13.46 10.15
CA GLY A 217 -2.12 -14.41 10.90
C GLY A 217 -1.33 -13.75 12.03
N ALA A 218 -0.51 -14.55 12.70
CA ALA A 218 0.50 -14.09 13.65
C ALA A 218 1.92 -14.58 13.29
N ALA A 219 2.02 -15.34 12.20
CA ALA A 219 3.26 -15.82 11.61
C ALA A 219 3.33 -15.29 10.18
N ASN A 220 4.51 -15.27 9.55
CA ASN A 220 4.67 -14.85 8.16
C ASN A 220 3.64 -15.54 7.25
N GLN A 221 2.92 -14.74 6.48
CA GLN A 221 1.93 -15.20 5.51
C GLN A 221 2.47 -14.99 4.10
N THR A 222 2.14 -15.91 3.20
CA THR A 222 2.39 -15.75 1.76
C THR A 222 1.07 -15.49 1.04
N LEU A 223 1.04 -14.42 0.24
CA LEU A 223 0.00 -14.16 -0.75
C LEU A 223 0.54 -14.56 -2.12
N THR A 224 0.13 -15.73 -2.62
CA THR A 224 0.35 -16.09 -4.02
C THR A 224 -0.81 -15.55 -4.85
N THR A 225 -0.54 -14.53 -5.68
CA THR A 225 -1.59 -13.80 -6.41
C THR A 225 -2.12 -14.59 -7.61
N GLY A 226 -1.29 -15.45 -8.20
CA GLY A 226 -1.62 -16.14 -9.46
C GLY A 226 -1.84 -15.18 -10.64
N GLY A 227 -1.39 -13.93 -10.52
CA GLY A 227 -1.67 -12.86 -11.49
C GLY A 227 -3.09 -12.31 -11.46
N ALA A 228 -3.91 -12.70 -10.48
CA ALA A 228 -5.26 -12.16 -10.31
C ALA A 228 -5.22 -10.75 -9.69
N ALA A 229 -6.16 -9.91 -10.11
CA ALA A 229 -6.44 -8.65 -9.44
C ALA A 229 -7.33 -8.90 -8.21
N PHE A 230 -7.01 -8.21 -7.12
CA PHE A 230 -7.82 -8.16 -5.91
C PHE A 230 -8.62 -6.86 -5.89
N TYR A 231 -9.75 -6.86 -5.19
CA TYR A 231 -10.49 -5.61 -4.97
C TYR A 231 -10.01 -4.94 -3.70
N ASN A 232 -10.41 -5.39 -2.51
CA ASN A 232 -9.79 -4.93 -1.27
C ASN A 232 -8.82 -5.98 -0.73
N LEU A 233 -7.63 -5.53 -0.31
CA LEU A 233 -6.67 -6.34 0.44
C LEU A 233 -6.39 -5.67 1.78
N THR A 234 -6.74 -6.36 2.85
CA THR A 234 -6.41 -5.96 4.22
C THR A 234 -5.39 -6.92 4.80
N PHE A 235 -4.36 -6.34 5.39
CA PHE A 235 -3.29 -7.05 6.06
C PHE A 235 -3.23 -6.60 7.53
N ASN A 236 -3.32 -7.58 8.43
CA ASN A 236 -3.33 -7.41 9.87
C ASN A 236 -2.59 -8.57 10.53
N ASN A 237 -1.37 -8.87 10.08
CA ASN A 237 -0.59 -9.94 10.66
C ASN A 237 0.02 -9.44 11.95
N SER A 238 -0.61 -9.78 13.07
CA SER A 238 -0.30 -9.22 14.39
C SER A 238 0.77 -10.05 15.13
N GLY A 239 1.70 -10.64 14.37
CA GLY A 239 2.81 -11.40 14.93
C GLY A 239 3.79 -10.52 15.70
N ALA A 240 4.81 -11.12 16.31
CA ALA A 240 5.92 -10.32 16.83
C ALA A 240 6.77 -9.81 15.65
N SER A 241 7.40 -8.64 15.80
CA SER A 241 8.25 -8.06 14.76
C SER A 241 9.26 -9.06 14.18
N GLY A 242 9.28 -9.17 12.85
CA GLY A 242 10.12 -10.12 12.10
C GLY A 242 9.49 -11.50 11.91
N SER A 243 8.28 -11.71 12.41
CA SER A 243 7.44 -12.90 12.19
C SER A 243 6.04 -12.55 11.69
N ASP A 244 5.85 -11.30 11.28
CA ASP A 244 4.61 -10.66 10.89
C ASP A 244 4.66 -10.15 9.44
N ASN A 245 5.43 -10.80 8.56
CA ASN A 245 5.55 -10.39 7.15
C ASN A 245 4.37 -10.90 6.31
N LEU A 246 3.97 -10.12 5.31
CA LEU A 246 3.21 -10.58 4.15
C LEU A 246 4.11 -10.67 2.94
N ILE A 247 4.54 -11.88 2.62
CA ILE A 247 5.39 -12.16 1.47
C ILE A 247 4.50 -12.27 0.24
N VAL A 248 4.65 -11.33 -0.69
CA VAL A 248 3.88 -11.33 -1.94
C VAL A 248 4.59 -12.17 -2.99
N SER A 249 3.89 -13.12 -3.61
CA SER A 249 4.39 -13.99 -4.68
C SER A 249 3.55 -13.80 -5.95
N GLY A 250 4.15 -13.22 -6.97
CA GLY A 250 3.47 -12.79 -8.21
C GLY A 250 3.14 -11.29 -8.22
N ALA A 251 2.80 -10.75 -9.39
CA ALA A 251 2.37 -9.36 -9.53
C ALA A 251 1.16 -9.08 -8.62
N LEU A 252 1.21 -7.97 -7.88
CA LEU A 252 0.14 -7.54 -6.99
C LEU A 252 -0.65 -6.43 -7.67
N ASP A 253 -1.94 -6.66 -7.87
CA ASP A 253 -2.86 -5.68 -8.46
C ASP A 253 -4.08 -5.51 -7.55
N ILE A 254 -4.32 -4.29 -7.08
CA ILE A 254 -5.39 -3.93 -6.15
C ILE A 254 -6.27 -2.83 -6.76
N ASN A 255 -7.49 -3.19 -7.14
CA ASN A 255 -8.46 -2.26 -7.75
C ASN A 255 -9.23 -1.40 -6.72
N GLY A 256 -9.40 -1.92 -5.51
CA GLY A 256 -10.02 -1.23 -4.37
C GLY A 256 -8.96 -0.76 -3.37
N ALA A 257 -9.19 -0.94 -2.08
CA ALA A 257 -8.28 -0.46 -1.05
C ALA A 257 -7.19 -1.48 -0.67
N LEU A 258 -5.95 -1.03 -0.56
CA LEU A 258 -4.87 -1.72 0.17
C LEU A 258 -4.77 -1.12 1.57
N THR A 259 -4.99 -1.94 2.60
CA THR A 259 -4.91 -1.50 4.00
C THR A 259 -3.95 -2.39 4.78
N ILE A 260 -2.91 -1.79 5.35
CA ILE A 260 -1.92 -2.43 6.23
C ILE A 260 -2.20 -1.89 7.63
N THR A 261 -2.81 -2.69 8.50
CA THR A 261 -3.08 -2.30 9.89
C THR A 261 -1.96 -2.69 10.84
N ASP A 262 -1.32 -3.83 10.58
CA ASP A 262 -0.20 -4.40 11.34
C ASP A 262 0.66 -5.28 10.42
N GLY A 263 1.92 -5.48 10.78
CA GLY A 263 2.91 -6.27 10.05
C GLY A 263 3.62 -5.54 8.90
N ASP A 264 4.51 -6.28 8.24
CA ASP A 264 5.35 -5.76 7.15
C ASP A 264 4.90 -6.30 5.78
N LEU A 265 4.46 -5.41 4.87
CA LEU A 265 4.23 -5.78 3.47
C LEU A 265 5.58 -6.05 2.80
N ASP A 266 5.93 -7.32 2.65
CA ASP A 266 7.18 -7.76 2.03
C ASP A 266 7.01 -7.95 0.52
N ILE A 267 7.44 -6.89 -0.19
CA ILE A 267 7.59 -6.83 -1.64
C ILE A 267 9.07 -6.71 -2.04
N ALA A 268 9.97 -6.98 -1.08
CA ALA A 268 11.40 -7.08 -1.28
C ALA A 268 11.79 -8.49 -1.73
N THR A 269 11.29 -9.51 -1.01
CA THR A 269 11.70 -10.92 -1.18
C THR A 269 11.53 -11.44 -2.61
N ASN A 270 10.38 -11.18 -3.24
CA ASN A 270 10.09 -11.66 -4.60
C ASN A 270 10.06 -10.54 -5.65
N ASN A 271 10.31 -9.29 -5.23
CA ASN A 271 10.35 -8.11 -6.11
C ASN A 271 9.16 -8.02 -7.10
N PRO A 272 7.89 -8.16 -6.68
CA PRO A 272 6.75 -8.11 -7.58
C PRO A 272 6.51 -6.68 -8.08
N THR A 273 5.95 -6.55 -9.29
CA THR A 273 5.27 -5.30 -9.68
C THR A 273 4.05 -5.10 -8.80
N VAL A 274 3.76 -3.85 -8.45
CA VAL A 274 2.59 -3.49 -7.65
C VAL A 274 1.76 -2.46 -8.41
N ASN A 275 0.46 -2.71 -8.54
CA ASN A 275 -0.52 -1.80 -9.11
C ASN A 275 -1.61 -1.52 -8.07
N THR A 276 -1.94 -0.24 -7.88
CA THR A 276 -2.99 0.19 -6.97
C THR A 276 -3.86 1.25 -7.63
N ALA A 277 -5.15 0.94 -7.77
CA ALA A 277 -6.14 1.86 -8.32
C ALA A 277 -6.94 2.60 -7.24
N GLY A 278 -7.17 1.97 -6.08
CA GLY A 278 -7.83 2.61 -4.94
C GLY A 278 -6.84 3.12 -3.89
N ASN A 279 -7.34 3.39 -2.69
CA ASN A 279 -6.57 4.00 -1.61
C ASN A 279 -5.54 3.02 -1.02
N VAL A 280 -4.39 3.57 -0.64
CA VAL A 280 -3.36 2.84 0.12
C VAL A 280 -3.32 3.44 1.53
N THR A 281 -3.52 2.60 2.54
CA THR A 281 -3.45 3.01 3.96
C THR A 281 -2.42 2.17 4.69
N ILE A 282 -1.43 2.83 5.28
CA ILE A 282 -0.42 2.23 6.15
C ILE A 282 -0.65 2.78 7.55
N SER A 283 -1.15 1.93 8.44
CA SER A 283 -1.52 2.29 9.81
C SER A 283 -0.28 2.31 10.71
N PHE A 284 -0.49 2.66 11.99
CA PHE A 284 0.59 2.83 12.97
C PHE A 284 1.56 1.64 13.08
N ASN A 285 1.05 0.40 13.09
CA ASN A 285 1.90 -0.80 13.16
C ASN A 285 2.26 -1.37 11.78
N GLY A 286 1.80 -0.77 10.70
CA GLY A 286 2.05 -1.26 9.36
C GLY A 286 3.37 -0.72 8.79
N THR A 287 4.12 -1.57 8.09
CA THR A 287 5.27 -1.13 7.29
C THR A 287 5.28 -1.75 5.89
N VAL A 288 6.25 -1.32 5.07
CA VAL A 288 6.48 -1.85 3.72
C VAL A 288 7.97 -2.12 3.62
N ASP A 289 8.33 -3.39 3.38
CA ASP A 289 9.71 -3.77 3.11
C ASP A 289 10.01 -3.66 1.62
N VAL A 290 10.97 -2.80 1.30
CA VAL A 290 11.46 -2.55 -0.06
C VAL A 290 12.97 -2.77 -0.17
N THR A 291 13.56 -3.53 0.75
CA THR A 291 14.98 -3.85 0.77
C THR A 291 15.39 -4.50 -0.55
N SER A 292 16.33 -3.87 -1.28
CA SER A 292 16.80 -4.33 -2.60
C SER A 292 15.75 -4.39 -3.73
N ARG A 293 14.55 -3.81 -3.52
CA ARG A 293 13.49 -3.79 -4.54
C ARG A 293 13.90 -2.95 -5.76
N THR A 294 13.56 -3.44 -6.96
CA THR A 294 13.74 -2.77 -8.26
C THR A 294 12.46 -2.71 -9.10
N ALA A 295 11.43 -3.47 -8.74
CA ALA A 295 10.15 -3.45 -9.44
C ALA A 295 9.34 -2.18 -9.14
N ILE A 296 8.54 -1.75 -10.12
CA ILE A 296 7.79 -0.50 -10.08
C ILE A 296 6.51 -0.64 -9.25
N TRP A 297 6.16 0.41 -8.50
CA TRP A 297 4.81 0.61 -7.96
C TRP A 297 4.05 1.58 -8.86
N THR A 298 2.96 1.14 -9.48
CA THR A 298 2.10 1.95 -10.35
C THR A 298 0.84 2.37 -9.61
N PHE A 299 0.57 3.68 -9.58
CA PHE A 299 -0.74 4.23 -9.21
C PHE A 299 -1.53 4.50 -10.49
N ASP A 300 -2.50 3.64 -10.82
CA ASP A 300 -3.24 3.63 -12.09
C ASP A 300 -4.71 4.05 -11.96
N GLY A 301 -5.20 4.23 -10.74
CA GLY A 301 -6.54 4.77 -10.44
C GLY A 301 -6.49 6.06 -9.64
N ALA A 302 -7.51 6.32 -8.82
CA ALA A 302 -7.58 7.48 -7.94
C ALA A 302 -7.14 7.10 -6.53
N THR A 303 -5.83 7.14 -6.28
CA THR A 303 -5.23 6.72 -5.02
C THR A 303 -4.96 7.89 -4.10
N THR A 304 -5.44 7.77 -2.87
CA THR A 304 -4.91 8.51 -1.72
C THR A 304 -3.93 7.61 -0.96
N PHE A 305 -2.70 8.07 -0.77
CA PHE A 305 -1.67 7.38 0.00
C PHE A 305 -1.63 7.92 1.44
N ASN A 306 -2.30 7.22 2.36
CA ASN A 306 -2.39 7.58 3.76
C ASN A 306 -1.32 6.83 4.57
N ASN A 307 -0.26 7.53 4.97
CA ASN A 307 0.76 6.98 5.86
C ASN A 307 0.67 7.59 7.26
N VAL A 308 0.41 6.73 8.25
CA VAL A 308 0.38 7.06 9.68
C VAL A 308 1.25 6.10 10.52
N SER A 309 2.29 5.52 9.92
CA SER A 309 3.18 4.53 10.55
C SER A 309 3.89 5.05 11.81
N PHE A 310 4.37 4.09 12.62
CA PHE A 310 5.00 4.32 13.93
C PHE A 310 6.10 5.37 13.87
N GLY A 311 6.15 6.24 14.89
CA GLY A 311 7.20 7.25 15.03
C GLY A 311 7.16 8.36 13.96
N GLY A 312 6.13 8.42 13.12
CA GLY A 312 6.03 9.41 12.07
C GLY A 312 6.99 9.15 10.89
N VAL A 313 7.47 7.92 10.73
CA VAL A 313 8.43 7.56 9.70
C VAL A 313 7.75 7.54 8.32
N MET A 314 8.31 8.24 7.34
CA MET A 314 7.81 8.11 5.97
C MET A 314 8.24 6.78 5.37
N GLN A 315 7.31 6.04 4.78
CA GLN A 315 7.60 4.78 4.09
C GLN A 315 8.25 5.05 2.73
N SER A 316 9.28 4.26 2.40
CA SER A 316 9.79 4.19 1.03
C SER A 316 9.03 3.16 0.22
N ILE A 317 8.67 3.53 -1.01
CA ILE A 317 8.09 2.59 -1.98
C ILE A 317 8.94 2.46 -3.26
N GLN A 318 10.20 2.92 -3.22
CA GLN A 318 11.19 2.84 -4.31
C GLN A 318 10.73 3.54 -5.61
N ASP A 319 10.76 2.83 -6.74
CA ASP A 319 10.53 3.37 -8.07
C ASP A 319 9.01 3.39 -8.37
N VAL A 320 8.47 4.57 -8.70
CA VAL A 320 7.03 4.83 -8.81
C VAL A 320 6.65 5.33 -10.20
N VAL A 321 5.51 4.84 -10.70
CA VAL A 321 4.79 5.43 -11.84
C VAL A 321 3.43 5.92 -11.38
N VAL A 322 3.05 7.13 -11.78
CA VAL A 322 1.71 7.67 -11.57
C VAL A 322 1.06 7.85 -12.92
N SER A 323 0.08 7.01 -13.23
CA SER A 323 -0.70 7.04 -14.48
C SER A 323 -2.18 7.40 -14.26
N GLY A 324 -2.67 7.19 -13.03
CA GLY A 324 -3.91 7.76 -12.50
C GLY A 324 -3.66 9.01 -11.65
N THR A 325 -4.42 9.20 -10.57
CA THR A 325 -4.18 10.28 -9.59
C THR A 325 -3.54 9.72 -8.33
N LEU A 326 -2.45 10.34 -7.87
CA LEU A 326 -1.83 10.09 -6.57
C LEU A 326 -1.97 11.33 -5.69
N ALA A 327 -2.77 11.23 -4.63
CA ALA A 327 -2.84 12.23 -3.56
C ALA A 327 -2.03 11.75 -2.34
N ILE A 328 -1.19 12.61 -1.77
CA ILE A 328 -0.30 12.25 -0.64
C ILE A 328 -0.63 13.12 0.59
N PRO A 329 -1.68 12.81 1.36
CA PRO A 329 -1.93 13.45 2.63
C PRO A 329 -1.05 12.88 3.76
N GLY A 330 -1.04 13.57 4.90
CA GLY A 330 -0.42 13.08 6.14
C GLY A 330 1.09 13.29 6.21
N LEU A 331 1.85 12.26 6.54
CA LEU A 331 3.31 12.37 6.77
C LEU A 331 4.12 12.57 5.49
N GLY A 332 3.57 12.19 4.33
CA GLY A 332 4.31 12.16 3.07
C GLY A 332 4.75 10.76 2.64
N ILE A 333 5.58 10.70 1.61
CA ILE A 333 6.09 9.47 1.00
C ILE A 333 7.57 9.63 0.61
N GLN A 334 8.34 8.54 0.69
CA GLN A 334 9.68 8.48 0.11
C GLN A 334 9.69 7.61 -1.14
N VAL A 335 10.40 8.08 -2.17
CA VAL A 335 10.57 7.38 -3.43
C VAL A 335 12.00 7.47 -3.89
N LYS A 336 12.47 6.43 -4.57
CA LYS A 336 13.74 6.46 -5.29
C LYS A 336 13.57 7.29 -6.55
N SER A 337 12.53 6.99 -7.32
CA SER A 337 12.15 7.75 -8.49
C SER A 337 10.63 7.83 -8.62
N MET A 338 10.15 8.87 -9.29
CA MET A 338 8.74 9.05 -9.61
C MET A 338 8.60 9.55 -11.04
N ASN A 339 7.84 8.82 -11.85
CA ASN A 339 7.44 9.22 -13.19
C ASN A 339 5.93 9.41 -13.25
N VAL A 340 5.49 10.66 -13.34
CA VAL A 340 4.08 11.01 -13.55
C VAL A 340 3.83 11.09 -15.05
N THR A 341 3.16 10.10 -15.62
CA THR A 341 2.85 10.04 -17.05
C THR A 341 1.55 10.79 -17.35
N ALA A 342 1.36 11.29 -18.57
CA ALA A 342 0.04 11.79 -18.98
C ALA A 342 -0.94 10.61 -19.16
N PRO A 343 -2.20 10.69 -18.67
CA PRO A 343 -2.88 11.85 -18.09
C PRO A 343 -2.79 11.93 -16.55
N GLY A 344 -1.90 11.16 -15.92
CA GLY A 344 -1.77 11.04 -14.49
C GLY A 344 -1.55 12.37 -13.75
N THR A 345 -1.94 12.40 -12.49
CA THR A 345 -1.92 13.60 -11.63
C THR A 345 -1.22 13.30 -10.31
N LEU A 346 -0.22 14.11 -9.96
CA LEU A 346 0.35 14.14 -8.61
C LEU A 346 -0.26 15.31 -7.82
N ASN A 347 -0.90 15.01 -6.71
CA ASN A 347 -1.49 15.99 -5.81
C ASN A 347 -0.81 15.94 -4.45
N LEU A 348 0.00 16.95 -4.15
CA LEU A 348 0.73 17.03 -2.89
C LEU A 348 -0.09 17.60 -1.72
N GLY A 349 -1.39 17.88 -1.90
CA GLY A 349 -2.39 18.18 -0.85
C GLY A 349 -2.13 19.43 -0.01
N ASN A 350 -3.16 20.08 0.54
CA ASN A 350 -3.05 21.44 1.14
C ASN A 350 -2.21 21.57 2.43
N GLY A 351 -1.66 20.47 2.95
CA GLY A 351 -0.84 20.45 4.15
C GLY A 351 0.66 20.56 3.86
N ALA A 352 1.49 20.58 4.90
CA ALA A 352 2.96 20.50 4.78
C ALA A 352 3.44 19.08 4.44
N TYR A 353 2.74 18.42 3.52
CA TYR A 353 3.01 17.04 3.12
C TYR A 353 4.28 16.98 2.29
N LYS A 354 5.03 15.89 2.47
CA LYS A 354 6.41 15.77 2.00
C LYS A 354 6.56 14.66 0.96
N LEU A 355 7.09 15.01 -0.21
CA LEU A 355 7.61 14.05 -1.18
C LEU A 355 9.13 14.04 -1.05
N VAL A 356 9.70 12.93 -0.60
CA VAL A 356 11.15 12.73 -0.51
C VAL A 356 11.64 11.91 -1.69
N ILE A 357 12.66 12.40 -2.39
CA ILE A 357 13.25 11.77 -3.57
C ILE A 357 14.74 11.54 -3.31
N TYR A 358 15.16 10.27 -3.21
CA TYR A 358 16.55 9.92 -2.88
C TYR A 358 17.35 9.35 -4.06
N GLY A 359 16.71 9.08 -5.20
CA GLY A 359 17.41 8.63 -6.40
C GLY A 359 18.30 9.72 -7.02
N THR A 360 19.13 9.31 -7.97
CA THR A 360 20.10 10.15 -8.67
C THR A 360 19.80 10.21 -10.17
N GLY A 361 20.56 10.99 -10.95
CA GLY A 361 20.26 11.19 -12.38
C GLY A 361 19.03 12.08 -12.54
N THR A 362 17.93 11.59 -13.12
CA THR A 362 16.66 12.35 -13.24
C THR A 362 15.55 11.60 -12.51
N PRO A 363 15.53 11.62 -11.17
CA PRO A 363 14.64 10.76 -10.38
C PRO A 363 13.19 11.24 -10.36
N PHE A 364 12.92 12.49 -10.76
CA PHE A 364 11.56 13.00 -10.88
C PHE A 364 11.26 13.42 -12.32
N VAL A 365 10.26 12.79 -12.92
CA VAL A 365 9.78 13.09 -14.26
C VAL A 365 8.29 13.43 -14.17
N MET A 366 7.90 14.59 -14.68
CA MET A 366 6.52 15.07 -14.65
C MET A 366 6.07 15.39 -16.08
N ASN A 367 5.32 14.46 -16.67
CA ASN A 367 4.67 14.60 -17.97
C ASN A 367 3.13 14.72 -17.86
N GLY A 368 2.59 14.47 -16.66
CA GLY A 368 1.18 14.62 -16.33
C GLY A 368 0.85 15.97 -15.68
N THR A 369 -0.14 15.97 -14.79
CA THR A 369 -0.57 17.17 -14.04
C THR A 369 0.05 17.17 -12.65
N LEU A 370 0.53 18.33 -12.21
CA LEU A 370 0.99 18.55 -10.84
C LEU A 370 0.08 19.55 -10.15
N LEU A 371 -0.53 19.15 -9.04
CA LEU A 371 -1.34 20.01 -8.18
C LEU A 371 -0.55 20.33 -6.92
N LEU A 372 -0.11 21.58 -6.82
CA LEU A 372 0.66 22.09 -5.69
C LEU A 372 -0.14 23.12 -4.92
N PRO A 373 -0.38 22.87 -3.65
CA PRO A 373 -0.91 23.89 -2.76
C PRO A 373 0.18 24.50 -1.87
N ARG A 374 -0.22 25.54 -1.14
CA ARG A 374 0.62 26.61 -0.59
C ARG A 374 1.74 26.22 0.38
N VAL A 375 1.82 24.97 0.85
CA VAL A 375 2.80 24.54 1.87
C VAL A 375 3.46 23.18 1.61
N SER A 376 3.24 22.53 0.46
CA SER A 376 3.85 21.23 0.16
C SER A 376 5.37 21.30 0.05
N ILE A 377 6.06 20.23 0.46
CA ILE A 377 7.52 20.10 0.41
C ILE A 377 7.91 19.02 -0.59
N VAL A 378 8.80 19.36 -1.52
CA VAL A 378 9.58 18.36 -2.27
C VAL A 378 11.02 18.42 -1.78
N GLU A 379 11.52 17.30 -1.29
CA GLU A 379 12.87 17.16 -0.77
C GLU A 379 13.68 16.19 -1.63
N TYR A 380 14.83 16.63 -2.12
CA TYR A 380 15.82 15.79 -2.75
C TYR A 380 16.94 15.48 -1.74
N THR A 381 17.13 14.19 -1.44
CA THR A 381 18.10 13.73 -0.42
C THR A 381 19.27 12.94 -1.01
N GLY A 382 19.42 12.92 -2.34
CA GLY A 382 20.41 12.17 -3.15
C GLY A 382 21.71 11.71 -2.47
N THR A 383 22.23 10.55 -2.88
CA THR A 383 23.29 9.84 -2.13
C THR A 383 24.70 9.98 -2.73
N GLY A 384 25.06 11.18 -3.20
CA GLY A 384 26.44 11.48 -3.61
C GLY A 384 26.74 11.44 -5.13
N SER A 385 25.72 11.26 -5.97
CA SER A 385 25.84 11.39 -7.44
C SER A 385 25.00 12.53 -7.96
N ALA A 386 25.42 13.15 -9.07
CA ALA A 386 24.71 14.26 -9.68
C ALA A 386 23.21 13.95 -9.91
N THR A 387 22.37 14.91 -9.58
CA THR A 387 20.91 14.76 -9.58
C THR A 387 20.27 15.98 -10.25
N ASN A 388 19.33 15.73 -11.14
CA ASN A 388 18.58 16.75 -11.86
C ASN A 388 17.28 17.06 -11.12
N ILE A 389 16.97 18.34 -10.99
CA ILE A 389 15.73 18.86 -10.43
C ILE A 389 14.77 19.15 -11.57
N ALA A 390 13.56 18.58 -11.49
CA ALA A 390 12.56 18.73 -12.53
C ALA A 390 12.14 20.20 -12.70
N ASN A 391 11.88 20.63 -13.93
CA ASN A 391 11.38 21.97 -14.20
C ASN A 391 9.86 22.02 -14.02
N VAL A 392 9.44 22.08 -12.76
CA VAL A 392 8.04 22.07 -12.34
C VAL A 392 7.88 23.14 -11.27
N PRO A 393 6.66 23.70 -11.08
CA PRO A 393 6.48 24.55 -9.91
C PRO A 393 6.81 23.77 -8.64
N TYR A 394 7.31 24.46 -7.64
CA TYR A 394 7.50 23.93 -6.30
C TYR A 394 6.92 24.94 -5.33
N ASN A 395 6.40 24.48 -4.20
CA ASN A 395 6.17 25.41 -3.11
C ASN A 395 7.45 25.52 -2.27
N ILE A 396 7.75 24.49 -1.48
CA ILE A 396 9.04 24.41 -0.76
C ILE A 396 9.90 23.35 -1.45
N LEU A 397 11.13 23.73 -1.82
CA LEU A 397 12.13 22.83 -2.37
C LEU A 397 13.32 22.72 -1.40
N TRP A 398 13.60 21.49 -0.96
CA TRP A 398 14.74 21.19 -0.11
C TRP A 398 15.75 20.30 -0.83
N LEU A 399 17.02 20.67 -0.75
CA LEU A 399 18.15 19.87 -1.25
C LEU A 399 19.00 19.47 -0.05
N THR A 400 18.74 18.30 0.53
CA THR A 400 19.26 17.89 1.85
C THR A 400 19.92 16.51 1.78
N PRO A 401 20.96 16.33 0.96
CA PRO A 401 21.61 15.04 0.80
C PRO A 401 22.41 14.62 2.02
N SER A 402 22.50 13.31 2.23
CA SER A 402 23.36 12.73 3.29
C SER A 402 24.85 12.70 2.90
N ALA A 403 25.17 12.84 1.61
CA ALA A 403 26.52 12.89 1.08
C ALA A 403 26.68 14.03 0.05
N PRO A 404 27.90 14.53 -0.21
CA PRO A 404 28.13 15.62 -1.17
C PRO A 404 27.48 15.34 -2.53
N THR A 405 26.45 16.12 -2.88
CA THR A 405 25.62 15.89 -4.08
C THR A 405 25.45 17.19 -4.85
N THR A 406 25.69 17.12 -6.16
CA THR A 406 25.42 18.24 -7.07
C THR A 406 24.00 18.12 -7.64
N TYR A 407 23.25 19.21 -7.56
CA TYR A 407 21.91 19.35 -8.08
C TYR A 407 21.90 20.35 -9.23
N SER A 408 21.38 19.94 -10.38
CA SER A 408 21.23 20.81 -11.55
C SER A 408 19.75 20.99 -11.87
N LEU A 409 19.31 22.22 -12.11
CA LEU A 409 17.97 22.47 -12.61
C LEU A 409 17.87 21.98 -14.07
N LEU A 410 16.72 21.48 -14.49
CA LEU A 410 16.46 21.15 -15.90
C LEU A 410 15.86 22.32 -16.71
N GLY A 411 15.62 23.46 -16.07
CA GLY A 411 14.99 24.62 -16.69
C GLY A 411 14.91 25.82 -15.74
N HIS A 412 14.42 26.95 -16.26
CA HIS A 412 14.14 28.13 -15.47
C HIS A 412 12.97 27.89 -14.50
N GLN A 413 13.22 28.05 -13.20
CA GLN A 413 12.18 28.01 -12.17
C GLN A 413 11.53 29.39 -12.04
N THR A 414 10.84 29.82 -13.10
CA THR A 414 10.22 31.15 -13.23
C THR A 414 8.82 31.04 -13.85
N GLY A 415 8.02 32.10 -13.76
CA GLY A 415 6.66 32.09 -14.32
C GLY A 415 5.82 30.94 -13.76
N GLY A 416 5.25 30.10 -14.63
CA GLY A 416 4.45 28.94 -14.23
C GLY A 416 5.21 27.84 -13.47
N SER A 417 6.55 27.84 -13.51
CA SER A 417 7.42 26.92 -12.76
C SER A 417 8.11 27.61 -11.57
N ALA A 418 7.74 28.83 -11.20
CA ALA A 418 8.36 29.52 -10.06
C ALA A 418 8.18 28.74 -8.74
N LEU A 419 9.13 28.92 -7.82
CA LEU A 419 8.94 28.50 -6.44
C LEU A 419 7.97 29.48 -5.77
N THR A 420 6.81 29.00 -5.33
CA THR A 420 5.83 29.83 -4.59
C THR A 420 6.14 29.94 -3.11
N GLY A 421 7.11 29.16 -2.63
CA GLY A 421 7.64 29.17 -1.28
C GLY A 421 9.17 29.27 -1.30
N SER A 422 9.85 28.60 -0.36
CA SER A 422 11.29 28.74 -0.14
C SER A 422 12.14 27.65 -0.78
N LEU A 423 13.41 27.99 -1.00
CA LEU A 423 14.49 27.08 -1.36
C LEU A 423 15.44 26.89 -0.17
N THR A 424 15.73 25.64 0.19
CA THR A 424 16.80 25.28 1.12
C THR A 424 17.88 24.47 0.41
N ILE A 425 19.13 24.91 0.52
CA ILE A 425 20.31 24.18 0.07
C ILE A 425 21.04 23.70 1.33
N GLY A 426 21.02 22.39 1.58
CA GLY A 426 21.65 21.76 2.75
C GLY A 426 23.17 21.74 2.65
N SER A 427 23.86 21.49 3.77
CA SER A 427 25.32 21.58 3.87
C SER A 427 26.10 20.68 2.90
N ASN A 428 25.54 19.53 2.54
CA ASN A 428 26.13 18.60 1.57
C ASN A 428 25.61 18.83 0.13
N ALA A 429 24.72 19.80 -0.10
CA ALA A 429 24.19 20.10 -1.41
C ALA A 429 25.05 21.15 -2.13
N THR A 430 25.27 20.93 -3.42
CA THR A 430 25.70 21.97 -4.37
C THR A 430 24.58 22.20 -5.35
N LEU A 431 23.93 23.36 -5.34
CA LEU A 431 23.04 23.77 -6.42
C LEU A 431 23.87 24.41 -7.53
N ASP A 432 23.90 23.78 -8.70
CA ASP A 432 24.76 24.15 -9.81
C ASP A 432 23.94 24.64 -11.02
N ALA A 433 24.08 25.93 -11.35
CA ALA A 433 23.51 26.53 -12.56
C ALA A 433 24.51 26.66 -13.73
N THR A 434 25.72 26.06 -13.64
CA THR A 434 26.86 26.27 -14.56
C THR A 434 26.67 25.86 -16.01
N GLY A 435 25.78 24.91 -16.30
CA GLY A 435 25.55 24.48 -17.68
C GLY A 435 24.64 25.40 -18.50
N SER A 436 23.82 26.26 -17.88
CA SER A 436 22.69 26.89 -18.59
C SER A 436 22.16 28.23 -18.04
N ASN A 437 22.74 28.78 -16.96
CA ASN A 437 22.30 30.06 -16.36
C ASN A 437 20.79 30.09 -16.04
N PHE A 438 20.29 29.03 -15.39
CA PHE A 438 18.86 28.93 -15.08
C PHE A 438 18.44 29.93 -14.00
N ASN A 439 17.65 30.94 -14.42
CA ASN A 439 16.94 31.84 -13.52
C ASN A 439 16.04 31.13 -12.51
N LEU A 440 15.92 31.75 -11.33
CA LEU A 440 15.16 31.25 -10.18
C LEU A 440 14.24 32.36 -9.64
N THR A 441 12.97 32.06 -9.41
CA THR A 441 12.03 32.90 -8.65
C THR A 441 11.58 32.14 -7.42
N THR A 442 11.68 32.74 -6.23
CA THR A 442 11.39 32.11 -4.93
C THR A 442 10.92 33.15 -3.90
N THR A 443 10.31 32.70 -2.80
CA THR A 443 9.91 33.56 -1.67
C THR A 443 10.83 33.43 -0.46
N GLY A 444 11.99 32.80 -0.62
CA GLY A 444 13.03 32.74 0.42
C GLY A 444 14.15 31.80 0.02
N ILE A 445 15.37 32.10 0.50
CA ILE A 445 16.54 31.26 0.28
C ILE A 445 17.26 31.02 1.60
N ALA A 446 17.54 29.76 1.91
CA ALA A 446 18.44 29.34 2.96
C ALA A 446 19.58 28.49 2.36
N ASN A 447 20.73 29.12 2.13
CA ASN A 447 21.92 28.45 1.61
C ASN A 447 22.86 28.03 2.75
N ASN A 448 22.86 26.75 3.08
CA ASN A 448 23.80 26.13 4.01
C ASN A 448 24.89 25.32 3.29
N GLY A 449 24.74 25.07 1.99
CA GLY A 449 25.67 24.31 1.16
C GLY A 449 26.44 25.19 0.19
N THR A 450 26.50 24.79 -1.07
CA THR A 450 27.09 25.59 -2.16
C THR A 450 26.03 25.97 -3.18
N TYR A 451 25.97 27.25 -3.57
CA TYR A 451 25.14 27.72 -4.67
C TYR A 451 26.02 28.41 -5.72
N LEU A 452 26.12 27.80 -6.91
CA LEU A 452 26.84 28.34 -8.07
C LEU A 452 25.86 29.07 -8.99
N ALA A 453 25.73 30.39 -8.84
CA ALA A 453 24.71 31.20 -9.52
C ALA A 453 25.08 31.62 -10.95
N GLN A 454 26.37 31.74 -11.25
CA GLN A 454 26.89 32.02 -12.60
C GLN A 454 26.31 33.29 -13.21
N ALA A 455 25.66 33.27 -14.37
CA ALA A 455 25.02 34.46 -14.95
C ALA A 455 23.48 34.47 -14.74
N SER A 456 22.97 33.66 -13.80
CA SER A 456 21.54 33.54 -13.54
C SER A 456 20.95 34.80 -12.90
N THR A 457 19.66 35.03 -13.10
CA THR A 457 18.86 35.99 -12.32
C THR A 457 18.10 35.25 -11.23
N ILE A 458 18.28 35.68 -9.99
CA ILE A 458 17.64 35.13 -8.80
C ILE A 458 16.69 36.18 -8.25
N THR A 459 15.39 35.99 -8.46
CA THR A 459 14.34 36.85 -7.92
C THR A 459 13.82 36.25 -6.62
N ASN A 460 14.07 36.91 -5.51
CA ASN A 460 13.70 36.45 -4.17
C ASN A 460 12.78 37.47 -3.50
N SER A 461 11.57 37.07 -3.13
CA SER A 461 10.60 37.96 -2.48
C SER A 461 10.59 37.85 -0.95
N GLY A 462 11.40 36.97 -0.35
CA GLY A 462 11.53 36.85 1.10
C GLY A 462 12.97 36.98 1.60
N GLY A 463 13.27 36.39 2.75
CA GLY A 463 14.61 36.47 3.34
C GLY A 463 15.69 35.78 2.50
N TRP A 464 16.93 36.26 2.63
CA TRP A 464 18.13 35.61 2.11
C TRP A 464 19.03 35.24 3.29
N SER A 465 19.26 33.95 3.48
CA SER A 465 20.20 33.43 4.47
C SER A 465 21.32 32.68 3.79
N ASN A 466 22.57 33.06 4.09
CA ASN A 466 23.76 32.41 3.57
C ASN A 466 24.71 32.03 4.72
N SER A 467 24.66 30.77 5.13
CA SER A 467 25.63 30.16 6.06
C SER A 467 26.64 29.26 5.32
N GLY A 468 26.40 28.97 4.05
CA GLY A 468 27.27 28.23 3.15
C GLY A 468 28.06 29.13 2.18
N THR A 469 28.41 28.56 1.02
CA THR A 469 29.14 29.24 -0.05
C THR A 469 28.19 29.67 -1.16
N PHE A 470 28.15 30.98 -1.46
CA PHE A 470 27.47 31.53 -2.62
C PHE A 470 28.52 32.02 -3.63
N THR A 471 28.62 31.33 -4.77
CA THR A 471 29.50 31.73 -5.88
C THR A 471 28.69 32.51 -6.90
N ALA A 472 28.75 33.84 -6.79
CA ALA A 472 27.89 34.72 -7.57
C ALA A 472 28.15 34.70 -9.07
N GLY A 473 29.38 34.44 -9.55
CA GLY A 473 29.72 34.62 -10.96
C GLY A 473 29.43 36.05 -11.42
N THR A 474 28.60 36.20 -12.46
CA THR A 474 28.05 37.48 -12.94
C THR A 474 26.53 37.59 -12.70
N SER A 475 26.00 36.89 -11.69
CA SER A 475 24.57 36.77 -11.44
C SER A 475 23.94 38.08 -10.97
N THR A 476 22.61 38.14 -11.05
CA THR A 476 21.84 39.24 -10.49
C THR A 476 20.86 38.70 -9.46
N VAL A 477 20.97 39.18 -8.22
CA VAL A 477 20.00 38.92 -7.16
C VAL A 477 19.04 40.10 -7.08
N VAL A 478 17.76 39.85 -7.30
CA VAL A 478 16.68 40.82 -7.20
C VAL A 478 15.84 40.50 -5.96
N LEU A 479 15.89 41.39 -4.99
CA LEU A 479 15.07 41.39 -3.79
C LEU A 479 13.78 42.15 -4.12
N ASN A 480 12.68 41.44 -4.37
CA ASN A 480 11.41 42.02 -4.81
C ASN A 480 10.27 41.86 -3.79
N GLY A 481 10.59 41.54 -2.54
CA GLY A 481 9.65 41.59 -1.43
C GLY A 481 9.56 42.99 -0.83
N THR A 482 8.49 43.27 -0.08
CA THR A 482 8.35 44.55 0.65
C THR A 482 9.44 44.69 1.71
N ASN A 483 9.44 43.77 2.70
CA ASN A 483 10.43 43.72 3.76
C ASN A 483 11.25 42.45 3.63
N GLN A 484 12.58 42.59 3.64
CA GLN A 484 13.50 41.47 3.47
C GLN A 484 14.67 41.58 4.43
N THR A 485 15.22 40.44 4.80
CA THR A 485 16.37 40.35 5.69
C THR A 485 17.48 39.58 4.98
N LEU A 486 18.71 40.12 5.06
CA LEU A 486 19.94 39.47 4.63
C LEU A 486 20.70 38.99 5.87
N THR A 487 20.84 37.68 6.03
CA THR A 487 21.58 37.06 7.14
C THR A 487 22.78 36.26 6.65
N GLY A 488 23.88 36.34 7.38
CA GLY A 488 25.15 35.70 6.99
C GLY A 488 25.87 36.44 5.86
N SER A 489 27.20 36.34 5.84
CA SER A 489 28.03 37.08 4.88
C SER A 489 27.81 36.55 3.47
N THR A 490 27.51 37.44 2.52
CA THR A 490 27.31 37.09 1.10
C THR A 490 28.06 38.06 0.20
N THR A 491 28.76 37.52 -0.79
CA THR A 491 29.33 38.31 -1.88
C THR A 491 28.43 38.17 -3.10
N PHE A 492 27.66 39.22 -3.40
CA PHE A 492 26.85 39.33 -4.60
C PHE A 492 27.66 39.90 -5.77
N TYR A 493 27.28 39.54 -7.00
CA TYR A 493 27.75 40.28 -8.17
C TYR A 493 26.87 41.50 -8.38
N ASN A 494 25.65 41.34 -8.91
CA ASN A 494 24.65 42.41 -8.88
C ASN A 494 23.61 42.13 -7.78
N LEU A 495 23.24 43.17 -7.03
CA LEU A 495 22.15 43.13 -6.05
C LEU A 495 21.20 44.30 -6.32
N THR A 496 19.90 44.00 -6.41
CA THR A 496 18.84 44.98 -6.64
C THR A 496 17.77 44.86 -5.57
N LYS A 497 17.41 45.97 -4.93
CA LYS A 497 16.16 46.13 -4.17
C LYS A 497 15.46 47.37 -4.71
N THR A 498 14.18 47.23 -5.01
CA THR A 498 13.34 48.36 -5.41
C THR A 498 12.18 48.48 -4.44
N GLU A 499 11.69 49.69 -4.25
CA GLU A 499 10.29 49.91 -3.90
C GLU A 499 9.58 50.43 -5.14
N SER A 500 8.52 49.75 -5.55
CA SER A 500 7.83 49.99 -6.82
C SER A 500 6.35 50.33 -6.66
N THR A 501 5.82 50.25 -5.43
CA THR A 501 4.42 50.60 -5.15
C THR A 501 4.30 51.99 -4.57
N ASN A 502 3.49 52.86 -5.20
CA ASN A 502 3.15 54.16 -4.62
C ASN A 502 2.05 53.97 -3.57
N ASN A 503 2.41 53.91 -2.29
CA ASN A 503 1.46 53.64 -1.21
C ASN A 503 1.78 54.38 0.10
N ALA A 504 2.74 55.30 0.09
CA ALA A 504 3.26 56.03 1.24
C ALA A 504 3.83 55.12 2.34
N THR A 505 4.34 53.93 1.98
CA THR A 505 5.02 53.02 2.91
C THR A 505 6.40 52.64 2.41
N ASP A 506 7.40 52.82 3.28
CA ASP A 506 8.76 52.43 2.97
C ASP A 506 8.92 50.88 2.98
N SER A 507 9.73 50.36 2.05
CA SER A 507 10.28 49.01 2.10
C SER A 507 11.43 48.93 3.10
N ILE A 508 11.60 47.81 3.81
CA ILE A 508 12.70 47.60 4.77
C ILE A 508 13.67 46.52 4.28
N LEU A 509 14.96 46.84 4.24
CA LEU A 509 16.04 45.89 4.05
C LEU A 509 16.88 45.78 5.33
N THR A 510 16.72 44.67 6.03
CA THR A 510 17.42 44.41 7.30
C THR A 510 18.73 43.66 7.05
N PHE A 511 19.83 44.14 7.63
CA PHE A 511 21.15 43.54 7.56
C PHE A 511 21.52 42.88 8.89
N ASP A 512 22.13 41.69 8.80
CA ASP A 512 22.77 41.05 9.95
C ASP A 512 24.01 41.83 10.42
N ASN A 513 23.96 42.33 11.65
CA ASN A 513 24.99 43.17 12.27
C ASN A 513 26.33 42.44 12.50
N THR A 514 26.34 41.10 12.39
CA THR A 514 27.55 40.27 12.53
C THR A 514 28.13 39.84 11.18
N ALA A 515 27.41 40.08 10.09
CA ALA A 515 27.77 39.66 8.75
C ALA A 515 28.23 40.84 7.87
N THR A 516 28.93 40.54 6.78
CA THR A 516 29.28 41.52 5.75
C THR A 516 28.67 41.13 4.42
N GLN A 517 27.90 42.06 3.84
CA GLN A 517 27.44 41.94 2.47
C GLN A 517 28.45 42.62 1.55
N THR A 518 28.91 41.97 0.49
CA THR A 518 29.85 42.53 -0.49
C THR A 518 29.22 42.55 -1.86
N ILE A 519 29.31 43.66 -2.59
CA ILE A 519 28.82 43.78 -3.97
C ILE A 519 30.02 44.03 -4.90
N ASN A 520 30.24 43.14 -5.86
CA ASN A 520 31.36 43.26 -6.81
C ASN A 520 30.97 43.83 -8.18
N GLY A 521 29.69 43.77 -8.54
CA GLY A 521 29.11 44.33 -9.76
C GLY A 521 28.32 45.59 -9.44
N THR A 522 27.01 45.58 -9.69
CA THR A 522 26.13 46.75 -9.49
C THR A 522 25.26 46.59 -8.25
N LEU A 523 25.27 47.58 -7.37
CA LEU A 523 24.26 47.74 -6.32
C LEU A 523 23.18 48.70 -6.80
N THR A 524 21.94 48.24 -6.87
CA THR A 524 20.77 49.08 -7.17
C THR A 524 19.85 49.11 -5.95
N LEU A 525 19.66 50.28 -5.37
CA LEU A 525 18.67 50.55 -4.33
C LEU A 525 17.82 51.72 -4.81
N ASP A 526 16.58 51.45 -5.19
CA ASP A 526 15.72 52.41 -5.88
C ASP A 526 14.36 52.49 -5.18
N GLY A 527 14.17 53.51 -4.35
CA GLY A 527 12.84 53.87 -3.84
C GLY A 527 12.02 54.60 -4.91
N LEU A 528 10.70 54.58 -4.80
CA LEU A 528 9.84 55.12 -5.87
C LEU A 528 9.78 56.65 -5.87
N ASP A 529 9.62 57.24 -4.68
CA ASP A 529 9.58 58.69 -4.45
C ASP A 529 9.85 59.02 -2.96
N GLY A 530 9.56 60.26 -2.53
CA GLY A 530 9.93 60.76 -1.21
C GLY A 530 9.21 60.10 -0.02
N ASP A 531 8.05 59.49 -0.25
CA ASP A 531 7.23 58.79 0.73
C ASP A 531 7.19 57.26 0.56
N ASP A 532 7.85 56.74 -0.48
CA ASP A 532 8.03 55.30 -0.76
C ASP A 532 9.53 54.94 -0.86
N ARG A 533 10.25 55.00 0.27
CA ARG A 533 11.71 54.82 0.33
C ARG A 533 12.12 53.38 0.62
N ILE A 534 13.42 53.09 0.51
CA ILE A 534 14.02 51.88 1.07
C ILE A 534 14.77 52.23 2.37
N ASN A 535 14.33 51.68 3.49
CA ASN A 535 14.99 51.79 4.79
C ASN A 535 16.01 50.66 4.97
N LEU A 536 17.30 50.99 5.05
CA LEU A 536 18.37 50.05 5.40
C LEU A 536 18.56 50.06 6.91
N VAL A 537 18.39 48.90 7.56
CA VAL A 537 18.39 48.82 9.04
C VAL A 537 19.21 47.64 9.54
N SER A 538 19.70 47.74 10.78
CA SER A 538 20.34 46.64 11.50
C SER A 538 19.31 45.62 12.03
N ASN A 539 19.64 44.33 12.05
CA ASN A 539 18.87 43.33 12.80
C ASN A 539 19.03 43.47 14.33
N SER A 540 19.99 44.30 14.77
CA SER A 540 20.28 44.57 16.18
C SER A 540 20.36 46.10 16.37
N PRO A 541 19.25 46.77 16.69
CA PRO A 541 19.17 48.24 16.76
C PRO A 541 20.28 48.87 17.62
N GLY A 542 20.85 49.97 17.13
CA GLY A 542 22.01 50.64 17.75
C GLY A 542 23.37 49.97 17.50
N ASN A 543 23.43 48.85 16.77
CA ASN A 543 24.67 48.25 16.31
C ASN A 543 24.81 48.38 14.80
N GLN A 544 26.01 48.80 14.37
CA GLN A 544 26.34 48.95 12.95
C GLN A 544 26.26 47.62 12.19
N TRP A 545 25.89 47.72 10.91
CA TRP A 545 25.92 46.63 9.93
C TRP A 545 26.96 46.93 8.84
N SER A 546 27.33 45.92 8.05
CA SER A 546 28.43 46.02 7.07
C SER A 546 27.98 45.72 5.63
N LEU A 547 28.16 46.71 4.76
CA LEU A 547 27.98 46.60 3.29
C LEU A 547 29.21 47.19 2.60
N VAL A 548 29.86 46.37 1.77
CA VAL A 548 31.11 46.70 1.08
C VAL A 548 30.88 46.69 -0.42
N LEU A 549 31.36 47.74 -1.10
CA LEU A 549 31.45 47.78 -2.55
C LEU A 549 32.87 47.41 -2.98
N GLY A 550 33.00 46.44 -3.89
CA GLY A 550 34.29 46.08 -4.49
C GLY A 550 34.89 47.23 -5.30
N ALA A 551 36.20 47.17 -5.57
CA ALA A 551 36.94 48.27 -6.22
C ALA A 551 36.38 48.69 -7.60
N SER A 552 35.75 47.76 -8.31
CA SER A 552 35.15 48.00 -9.63
C SER A 552 33.61 48.03 -9.59
N ALA A 553 33.01 47.98 -8.40
CA ALA A 553 31.57 47.95 -8.25
C ALA A 553 30.96 49.32 -8.58
N THR A 554 29.76 49.31 -9.16
CA THR A 554 28.97 50.52 -9.42
C THR A 554 27.75 50.56 -8.50
N LYS A 555 27.16 51.74 -8.33
CA LYS A 555 25.97 51.94 -7.51
C LYS A 555 24.97 52.87 -8.18
N ALA A 556 23.70 52.53 -8.07
CA ALA A 556 22.55 53.37 -8.35
C ALA A 556 21.69 53.39 -7.08
N ILE A 557 21.66 54.53 -6.39
CA ILE A 557 20.98 54.68 -5.10
C ILE A 557 20.08 55.90 -5.20
N ASP A 558 18.77 55.69 -5.06
CA ASP A 558 17.76 56.76 -5.04
C ASP A 558 16.70 56.47 -3.97
N PHE A 559 16.20 57.52 -3.32
CA PHE A 559 15.19 57.45 -2.24
C PHE A 559 15.48 56.36 -1.17
N VAL A 560 16.70 56.38 -0.61
CA VAL A 560 17.15 55.44 0.45
C VAL A 560 17.37 56.18 1.76
N ASP A 561 16.93 55.58 2.87
CA ASP A 561 17.22 56.02 4.24
C ASP A 561 18.08 54.96 4.96
N VAL A 562 19.14 55.40 5.63
CA VAL A 562 20.09 54.53 6.33
C VAL A 562 19.95 54.74 7.83
N ARG A 563 19.68 53.66 8.56
CA ARG A 563 19.51 53.69 10.02
C ARG A 563 20.44 52.68 10.72
N ASP A 564 20.79 53.07 11.95
CA ASP A 564 21.62 52.35 12.94
C ASP A 564 23.11 52.21 12.61
#